data_AF-A0A945NJ19-F1
#
_entry.id   AF-A0A945NJ19-F1
#
_cell.length_a   1.000
_cell.length_b   1.000
_cell.length_c   1.000
_cell.angle_alpha   90.00
_cell.angle_beta   90.00
_cell.angle_gamma   90.00
#
_symmetry.space_group_name_H-M   'P 1'
#
loop_
_entity.id
_entity.type
_entity.pdbx_description
1 polymer ?
#
loop_
_entity_poly.entity_id
_entity_poly.type
_entity_poly.pdbx_seq_one_letter_code
_entity_poly.pdbx_strand_id
1 'polypeptide(L)'
;MNIENTLAALATSPTEKHRFHLFGKTLSAQIAIPYHNQKVTEYYRQACGANYPSISALADKEIEFAHFGLILAFEEQTVIPVCDEERHLEENLRQAVQQFGPVFIRNGIVDNLGEDFLQKNMFPGLSFHVDRGSHMENQISLFTRDPRDPDQAKPRLTSTLFMSRRATCYQAALEGKDVEDFQRCSNVFLFDDNSVEGKLGEVVLEQSWRAAEGVGEIGIIDNKAVFHASYHRGERGYAIGTRYLF
;
A
#
# COMPACT_ATOMS: atom_id res chain seq x y z
N MET A 1 -22.09 -12.20 0.21
CA MET A 1 -22.20 -10.99 1.06
C MET A 1 -21.39 -9.92 0.34
N ASN A 2 -21.99 -8.75 0.03
CA ASN A 2 -21.33 -7.67 -0.71
C ASN A 2 -20.16 -7.11 0.13
N ILE A 3 -19.02 -6.77 -0.49
CA ILE A 3 -17.84 -6.23 0.21
C ILE A 3 -18.22 -4.96 0.99
N GLU A 4 -19.17 -4.17 0.45
CA GLU A 4 -19.65 -2.91 1.03
C GLU A 4 -20.03 -3.03 2.51
N ASN A 5 -20.77 -4.08 2.89
CA ASN A 5 -21.18 -4.28 4.28
C ASN A 5 -19.97 -4.56 5.18
N THR A 6 -18.96 -5.24 4.66
CA THR A 6 -17.72 -5.50 5.38
C THR A 6 -16.87 -4.24 5.49
N LEU A 7 -16.73 -3.46 4.41
CA LEU A 7 -16.00 -2.18 4.44
C LEU A 7 -16.66 -1.20 5.42
N ALA A 8 -17.99 -1.19 5.47
CA ALA A 8 -18.76 -0.41 6.46
C ALA A 8 -18.50 -0.90 7.89
N ALA A 9 -18.53 -2.22 8.13
CA ALA A 9 -18.25 -2.78 9.46
C ALA A 9 -16.82 -2.43 9.93
N LEU A 10 -15.83 -2.56 9.05
CA LEU A 10 -14.45 -2.17 9.30
C LEU A 10 -14.32 -0.67 9.60
N ALA A 11 -15.07 0.19 8.90
CA ALA A 11 -15.06 1.62 9.18
C ALA A 11 -15.66 1.95 10.56
N THR A 12 -16.64 1.17 11.04
CA THR A 12 -17.26 1.39 12.36
C THR A 12 -16.46 0.79 13.52
N SER A 13 -15.76 -0.32 13.29
CA SER A 13 -14.93 -1.01 14.28
C SER A 13 -13.50 -1.20 13.75
N PRO A 14 -12.73 -0.12 13.54
CA PRO A 14 -11.50 -0.20 12.75
C PRO A 14 -10.34 -0.94 13.41
N THR A 15 -10.44 -1.21 14.70
CA THR A 15 -9.48 -2.03 15.44
C THR A 15 -9.83 -3.51 15.44
N GLU A 16 -11.03 -3.87 14.98
CA GLU A 16 -11.53 -5.24 14.98
C GLU A 16 -11.20 -5.96 13.67
N LYS A 17 -11.08 -7.28 13.80
CA LYS A 17 -10.91 -8.19 12.67
C LYS A 17 -12.24 -8.85 12.37
N HIS A 18 -12.70 -8.74 11.13
CA HIS A 18 -13.99 -9.26 10.70
C HIS A 18 -13.82 -10.46 9.77
N ARG A 19 -14.63 -11.50 9.94
CA ARG A 19 -14.65 -12.69 9.09
C ARG A 19 -15.86 -12.66 8.17
N PHE A 20 -15.65 -12.95 6.89
CA PHE A 20 -16.70 -12.91 5.87
C PHE A 20 -16.29 -13.74 4.64
N HIS A 21 -17.12 -13.72 3.60
CA HIS A 21 -16.91 -14.47 2.37
C HIS A 21 -16.74 -13.51 1.18
N LEU A 22 -15.68 -13.71 0.40
CA LEU A 22 -15.42 -13.01 -0.87
C LEU A 22 -14.89 -14.04 -1.87
N PHE A 23 -15.25 -13.90 -3.15
CA PHE A 23 -14.88 -14.85 -4.21
C PHE A 23 -15.21 -16.33 -3.86
N GLY A 24 -16.31 -16.55 -3.13
CA GLY A 24 -16.73 -17.89 -2.69
C GLY A 24 -15.86 -18.51 -1.58
N LYS A 25 -14.90 -17.78 -1.02
CA LYS A 25 -13.96 -18.26 -0.02
C LYS A 25 -14.10 -17.48 1.29
N THR A 26 -13.81 -18.14 2.40
CA THR A 26 -13.78 -17.50 3.71
C THR A 26 -12.46 -16.76 3.89
N LEU A 27 -12.54 -15.54 4.39
CA LEU A 27 -11.38 -14.74 4.75
C LEU A 27 -11.63 -13.92 6.00
N SER A 28 -10.56 -13.30 6.46
CA SER A 28 -10.62 -12.26 7.46
C SER A 28 -10.10 -10.93 6.91
N ALA A 29 -10.76 -9.83 7.25
CA ALA A 29 -10.29 -8.48 6.97
C ALA A 29 -9.96 -7.74 8.25
N GLN A 30 -8.96 -6.87 8.17
CA GLN A 30 -8.60 -5.92 9.21
C GLN A 30 -7.97 -4.68 8.58
N ILE A 31 -8.17 -3.54 9.21
CA ILE A 31 -7.43 -2.32 8.88
C ILE A 31 -6.02 -2.43 9.45
N ALA A 32 -5.02 -2.02 8.67
CA ALA A 32 -3.62 -2.10 9.10
C ALA A 32 -3.24 -0.95 10.04
N ILE A 33 -3.66 0.28 9.72
CA ILE A 33 -3.47 1.47 10.55
C ILE A 33 -4.84 2.12 10.80
N PRO A 34 -5.52 1.78 11.92
CA PRO A 34 -6.76 2.43 12.29
C PRO A 34 -6.49 3.88 12.71
N TYR A 35 -7.49 4.73 12.50
CA TYR A 35 -7.45 6.16 12.81
C TYR A 35 -6.26 6.91 12.18
N HIS A 36 -5.82 6.50 10.99
CA HIS A 36 -4.63 7.03 10.32
C HIS A 36 -4.61 8.56 10.24
N ASN A 37 -5.70 9.20 9.82
CA ASN A 37 -5.75 10.67 9.72
C ASN A 37 -5.43 11.34 11.08
N GLN A 38 -5.99 10.80 12.17
CA GLN A 38 -5.74 11.30 13.52
C GLN A 38 -4.26 11.09 13.91
N LYS A 39 -3.74 9.87 13.72
CA LYS A 39 -2.34 9.54 14.00
C LYS A 39 -1.36 10.43 13.25
N VAL A 40 -1.54 10.59 11.93
CA VAL A 40 -0.72 11.48 11.09
C VAL A 40 -0.79 12.91 11.60
N THR A 41 -2.00 13.41 11.84
CA THR A 41 -2.22 14.78 12.31
C THR A 41 -1.53 15.03 13.65
N GLU A 42 -1.69 14.13 14.63
CA GLU A 42 -1.09 14.25 15.96
C GLU A 42 0.43 14.17 15.91
N TYR A 43 0.96 13.17 15.20
CA TYR A 43 2.39 12.96 15.04
C TYR A 43 3.07 14.19 14.46
N TYR A 44 2.60 14.68 13.31
CA TYR A 44 3.25 15.81 12.64
C TYR A 44 2.95 17.16 13.30
N ARG A 45 1.83 17.30 14.02
CA ARG A 45 1.61 18.48 14.88
C ARG A 45 2.68 18.56 15.97
N GLN A 46 2.97 17.43 16.61
CA GLN A 46 4.00 17.36 17.64
C GLN A 46 5.40 17.56 17.06
N ALA A 47 5.71 16.89 15.94
CA ALA A 47 7.04 16.93 15.32
C ALA A 47 7.38 18.29 14.69
N CYS A 48 6.43 18.93 14.01
CA CYS A 48 6.64 20.22 13.35
C CYS A 48 6.48 21.43 14.29
N GLY A 49 5.82 21.26 15.43
CA GLY A 49 5.57 22.33 16.40
C GLY A 49 4.91 23.56 15.76
N ALA A 50 5.54 24.72 15.93
CA ALA A 50 5.04 26.00 15.41
C ALA A 50 4.91 26.06 13.88
N ASN A 51 5.63 25.20 13.14
CA ASN A 51 5.58 25.14 11.68
C ASN A 51 4.40 24.32 11.14
N TYR A 52 3.69 23.58 12.00
CA TYR A 52 2.60 22.71 11.58
C TYR A 52 1.50 23.42 10.76
N PRO A 53 1.00 24.62 11.13
CA PRO A 53 -0.06 25.29 10.36
C PRO A 53 0.35 25.57 8.91
N SER A 54 1.57 26.04 8.68
CA SER A 54 2.08 26.32 7.33
C SER A 54 2.22 25.05 6.51
N ILE A 55 2.79 23.99 7.09
CA ILE A 55 2.94 22.69 6.39
C ILE A 55 1.57 22.08 6.10
N SER A 56 0.65 22.14 7.06
CA SER A 56 -0.70 21.60 6.90
C SER A 56 -1.55 22.37 5.88
N ALA A 57 -1.18 23.61 5.54
CA ALA A 57 -1.80 24.35 4.45
C ALA A 57 -1.32 23.85 3.08
N LEU A 58 -0.07 23.37 3.00
CA LEU A 58 0.54 22.83 1.79
C LEU A 58 0.23 21.34 1.57
N ALA A 59 -0.05 20.58 2.62
CA ALA A 59 -0.40 19.17 2.48
C ALA A 59 -1.71 19.02 1.67
N ASP A 60 -1.71 18.07 0.73
CA ASP A 60 -2.89 17.75 -0.08
C ASP A 60 -4.01 17.25 0.84
N LYS A 61 -5.15 17.93 0.78
CA LYS A 61 -6.35 17.64 1.60
C LYS A 61 -7.42 16.90 0.81
N GLU A 62 -7.26 16.73 -0.50
CA GLU A 62 -8.27 16.08 -1.33
C GLU A 62 -8.25 14.56 -1.13
N ILE A 63 -7.08 14.01 -0.78
CA ILE A 63 -6.90 12.58 -0.56
C ILE A 63 -6.58 12.32 0.91
N GLU A 64 -7.62 12.05 1.68
CA GLU A 64 -7.52 11.71 3.10
C GLU A 64 -8.11 10.34 3.40
N PHE A 65 -7.30 9.52 4.09
CA PHE A 65 -7.72 8.20 4.57
C PHE A 65 -8.03 8.28 6.06
N ALA A 66 -9.28 8.04 6.44
CA ALA A 66 -9.66 7.88 7.86
C ALA A 66 -8.89 6.71 8.50
N HIS A 67 -8.66 5.66 7.72
CA HIS A 67 -7.97 4.42 8.06
C HIS A 67 -7.07 4.05 6.89
N PHE A 68 -5.88 3.48 7.15
CA PHE A 68 -4.90 3.25 6.10
C PHE A 68 -4.42 1.81 6.07
N GLY A 69 -4.44 1.21 4.89
CA GLY A 69 -4.18 -0.19 4.68
C GLY A 69 -5.39 -1.08 5.00
N LEU A 70 -5.76 -1.95 4.06
CA LEU A 70 -6.67 -3.06 4.27
C LEU A 70 -5.92 -4.38 4.08
N ILE A 71 -6.01 -5.30 5.04
CA ILE A 71 -5.44 -6.64 4.92
C ILE A 71 -6.57 -7.64 4.80
N LEU A 72 -6.62 -8.35 3.68
CA LEU A 72 -7.52 -9.47 3.38
C LEU A 72 -6.73 -10.77 3.46
N ALA A 73 -7.05 -11.65 4.40
CA ALA A 73 -6.34 -12.92 4.58
C ALA A 73 -7.29 -14.10 4.39
N PHE A 74 -7.14 -14.78 3.24
CA PHE A 74 -7.91 -15.96 2.90
C PHE A 74 -7.42 -17.18 3.67
N GLU A 75 -8.35 -18.04 4.09
CA GLU A 75 -8.04 -19.24 4.87
C GLU A 75 -7.38 -20.33 4.02
N GLU A 76 -7.67 -20.33 2.73
CA GLU A 76 -7.09 -21.23 1.74
C GLU A 76 -6.60 -20.46 0.52
N GLN A 77 -5.70 -21.06 -0.26
CA GLN A 77 -5.16 -20.41 -1.45
C GLN A 77 -6.29 -20.12 -2.43
N THR A 78 -6.43 -18.86 -2.80
CA THR A 78 -7.58 -18.37 -3.57
C THR A 78 -7.11 -17.65 -4.82
N VAL A 79 -7.68 -18.02 -5.97
CA VAL A 79 -7.51 -17.28 -7.22
C VAL A 79 -8.35 -16.01 -7.15
N ILE A 80 -7.71 -14.85 -7.33
CA ILE A 80 -8.32 -13.53 -7.22
C ILE A 80 -8.48 -12.96 -8.63
N PRO A 81 -9.72 -12.67 -9.08
CA PRO A 81 -9.98 -11.97 -10.32
C PRO A 81 -9.69 -10.47 -10.12
N VAL A 82 -8.41 -10.08 -10.18
CA VAL A 82 -7.98 -8.71 -9.83
C VAL A 82 -8.45 -7.68 -10.85
N CYS A 83 -8.52 -8.02 -12.13
CA CYS A 83 -8.95 -7.10 -13.18
C CYS A 83 -9.68 -7.82 -14.30
N ASP A 84 -10.38 -7.05 -15.14
CA ASP A 84 -10.96 -7.53 -16.39
C ASP A 84 -9.91 -7.65 -17.51
N GLU A 85 -10.36 -8.03 -18.71
CA GLU A 85 -9.51 -8.16 -19.91
C GLU A 85 -8.93 -6.81 -20.37
N GLU A 86 -9.60 -5.70 -20.05
CA GLU A 86 -9.15 -4.33 -20.36
C GLU A 86 -8.19 -3.77 -19.30
N ARG A 87 -7.94 -4.54 -18.23
CA ARG A 87 -7.09 -4.21 -17.08
C ARG A 87 -7.69 -3.14 -16.17
N HIS A 88 -9.01 -3.02 -16.13
CA HIS A 88 -9.68 -2.29 -15.07
C HIS A 88 -9.65 -3.11 -13.79
N LEU A 89 -9.15 -2.51 -12.71
CA LEU A 89 -9.23 -3.10 -11.37
C LEU A 89 -10.70 -3.45 -11.06
N GLU A 90 -10.91 -4.66 -10.55
CA GLU A 90 -12.21 -5.16 -10.12
C GLU A 90 -12.84 -4.21 -9.09
N GLU A 91 -14.15 -3.97 -9.22
CA GLU A 91 -14.83 -2.86 -8.54
C GLU A 91 -14.76 -2.95 -7.02
N ASN A 92 -14.90 -4.13 -6.43
CA ASN A 92 -14.79 -4.29 -4.98
C ASN A 92 -13.37 -3.95 -4.48
N LEU A 93 -12.34 -4.36 -5.23
CA LEU A 93 -10.96 -3.97 -4.94
C LEU A 93 -10.71 -2.47 -5.15
N ARG A 94 -11.31 -1.86 -6.19
CA ARG A 94 -11.22 -0.41 -6.45
C ARG A 94 -11.79 0.39 -5.30
N GLN A 95 -12.99 0.05 -4.83
CA GLN A 95 -13.62 0.71 -3.68
C GLN A 95 -12.76 0.57 -2.42
N ALA A 96 -12.20 -0.63 -2.17
CA ALA A 96 -11.31 -0.84 -1.04
C ALA A 96 -10.03 0.02 -1.13
N VAL A 97 -9.42 0.13 -2.31
CA VAL A 97 -8.24 0.98 -2.53
C VAL A 97 -8.56 2.46 -2.32
N GLN A 98 -9.70 2.93 -2.83
CA GLN A 98 -10.14 4.31 -2.64
C GLN A 98 -10.43 4.64 -1.18
N GLN A 99 -10.98 3.68 -0.41
CA GLN A 99 -11.35 3.91 0.98
C GLN A 99 -10.18 3.77 1.95
N PHE A 100 -9.25 2.84 1.70
CA PHE A 100 -8.19 2.48 2.65
C PHE A 100 -6.77 2.73 2.13
N GLY A 101 -6.60 3.14 0.88
CA GLY A 101 -5.30 3.26 0.25
C GLY A 101 -4.75 1.87 -0.13
N PRO A 102 -3.63 1.40 0.43
CA PRO A 102 -3.10 0.09 0.11
C PRO A 102 -4.06 -1.04 0.49
N VAL A 103 -4.25 -2.00 -0.42
CA VAL A 103 -4.96 -3.26 -0.15
C VAL A 103 -3.98 -4.42 -0.28
N PHE A 104 -3.84 -5.23 0.76
CA PHE A 104 -3.00 -6.41 0.77
C PHE A 104 -3.84 -7.67 0.88
N ILE A 105 -3.61 -8.62 -0.02
CA ILE A 105 -4.28 -9.92 -0.02
C ILE A 105 -3.25 -10.99 0.30
N ARG A 106 -3.55 -11.80 1.33
CA ARG A 106 -2.75 -12.95 1.76
C ARG A 106 -3.47 -14.24 1.40
N ASN A 107 -2.66 -15.22 1.00
CA ASN A 107 -3.12 -16.48 0.43
C ASN A 107 -3.95 -16.29 -0.86
N GLY A 108 -3.66 -15.21 -1.59
CA GLY A 108 -4.26 -14.88 -2.88
C GLY A 108 -3.25 -15.05 -4.01
N ILE A 109 -3.68 -15.60 -5.14
CA ILE A 109 -2.91 -15.64 -6.39
C ILE A 109 -3.74 -14.99 -7.49
N VAL A 110 -3.09 -14.28 -8.41
CA VAL A 110 -3.80 -13.63 -9.52
C VAL A 110 -4.05 -14.65 -10.62
N ASP A 111 -5.26 -14.63 -11.19
CA ASP A 111 -5.59 -15.47 -12.34
C ASP A 111 -4.85 -15.03 -13.61
N ASN A 112 -4.51 -15.97 -14.49
CA ASN A 112 -3.90 -15.73 -15.81
C ASN A 112 -2.88 -14.58 -15.85
N LEU A 113 -1.75 -14.78 -15.18
CA LEU A 113 -0.60 -13.87 -15.18
C LEU A 113 0.18 -13.86 -16.50
N GLY A 114 -0.46 -13.88 -17.69
CA GLY A 114 0.19 -13.98 -19.01
C GLY A 114 1.62 -13.40 -19.04
N GLU A 115 2.58 -14.24 -19.44
CA GLU A 115 4.02 -14.02 -19.22
C GLU A 115 4.53 -12.67 -19.73
N ASP A 116 3.92 -12.16 -20.81
CA ASP A 116 4.28 -10.90 -21.47
C ASP A 116 4.07 -9.64 -20.61
N PHE A 117 3.36 -9.75 -19.48
CA PHE A 117 2.88 -8.59 -18.72
C PHE A 117 3.37 -8.52 -17.27
N LEU A 118 4.20 -9.46 -16.81
CA LEU A 118 4.76 -9.40 -15.47
C LEU A 118 6.16 -8.75 -15.50
N GLN A 119 6.25 -7.48 -15.10
CA GLN A 119 7.55 -6.88 -14.80
C GLN A 119 8.03 -7.40 -13.45
N LYS A 120 9.32 -7.72 -13.31
CA LYS A 120 9.94 -8.02 -12.03
C LYS A 120 10.77 -6.82 -11.60
N ASN A 121 10.36 -6.16 -10.52
CA ASN A 121 11.00 -4.93 -10.05
C ASN A 121 11.68 -5.11 -8.68
N MET A 122 12.83 -4.45 -8.53
CA MET A 122 13.49 -4.22 -7.26
C MET A 122 13.63 -2.71 -7.09
N PHE A 123 12.79 -2.13 -6.23
CA PHE A 123 12.79 -0.69 -6.02
C PHE A 123 14.00 -0.24 -5.19
N PRO A 124 14.50 0.99 -5.39
CA PRO A 124 15.50 1.58 -4.51
C PRO A 124 14.98 1.68 -3.06
N GLY A 125 15.89 1.47 -2.10
CA GLY A 125 15.59 1.56 -0.68
C GLY A 125 15.27 2.99 -0.24
N LEU A 126 14.20 3.17 0.56
CA LEU A 126 13.76 4.44 1.15
C LEU A 126 13.55 5.62 0.17
N SER A 127 13.49 5.32 -1.12
CA SER A 127 13.10 6.24 -2.17
C SER A 127 11.59 6.09 -2.37
N PHE A 128 10.83 6.90 -1.65
CA PHE A 128 9.36 6.95 -1.73
C PHE A 128 8.95 7.55 -3.07
N HIS A 129 8.23 6.77 -3.87
CA HIS A 129 7.83 7.16 -5.20
C HIS A 129 6.43 6.65 -5.55
N VAL A 130 5.94 7.17 -6.66
CA VAL A 130 4.80 6.63 -7.41
C VAL A 130 5.35 6.03 -8.69
N ASP A 131 4.89 4.85 -9.07
CA ASP A 131 5.29 4.21 -10.34
C ASP A 131 4.69 4.93 -11.54
N ARG A 132 3.51 5.54 -11.35
CA ARG A 132 2.70 6.16 -12.40
C ARG A 132 2.47 7.62 -12.06
N GLY A 133 3.04 8.51 -12.88
CA GLY A 133 2.84 9.95 -12.74
C GLY A 133 1.43 10.37 -13.16
N SER A 134 0.98 11.56 -12.78
CA SER A 134 -0.38 12.07 -12.99
C SER A 134 -0.86 12.11 -14.46
N HIS A 135 0.06 12.08 -15.43
CA HIS A 135 -0.25 12.07 -16.86
C HIS A 135 -0.56 10.67 -17.42
N MET A 136 -0.37 9.61 -16.63
CA MET A 136 -0.64 8.23 -17.04
C MET A 136 -2.08 7.86 -16.68
N GLU A 137 -2.77 7.13 -17.55
CA GLU A 137 -4.18 6.75 -17.29
C GLU A 137 -4.30 5.55 -16.33
N ASN A 138 -3.38 4.60 -16.43
CA ASN A 138 -3.30 3.41 -15.59
C ASN A 138 -2.58 3.72 -14.26
N GLN A 139 -3.34 4.24 -13.30
CA GLN A 139 -2.83 4.78 -12.02
C GLN A 139 -2.75 3.74 -10.90
N ILE A 140 -3.23 2.51 -11.12
CA ILE A 140 -3.21 1.47 -10.11
C ILE A 140 -1.93 0.62 -10.26
N SER A 141 -1.12 0.51 -9.21
CA SER A 141 -0.01 -0.45 -9.17
C SER A 141 -0.45 -1.73 -8.45
N LEU A 142 -0.16 -2.87 -9.08
CA LEU A 142 -0.38 -4.22 -8.55
C LEU A 142 0.98 -4.88 -8.33
N PHE A 143 1.25 -5.31 -7.10
CA PHE A 143 2.43 -6.04 -6.70
C PHE A 143 2.08 -7.48 -6.36
N THR A 144 2.89 -8.45 -6.78
CA THR A 144 2.61 -9.87 -6.53
C THR A 144 3.85 -10.63 -6.09
N ARG A 145 3.69 -11.43 -5.03
CA ARG A 145 4.57 -12.55 -4.69
C ARG A 145 3.83 -13.84 -5.03
N ASP A 146 4.07 -14.36 -6.23
CA ASP A 146 3.39 -15.56 -6.70
C ASP A 146 4.13 -16.83 -6.24
N PRO A 147 3.46 -17.75 -5.52
CA PRO A 147 4.10 -18.98 -5.05
C PRO A 147 4.41 -19.96 -6.19
N ARG A 148 3.87 -19.75 -7.39
CA ARG A 148 4.11 -20.55 -8.60
C ARG A 148 5.34 -20.07 -9.38
N ASP A 149 5.80 -18.83 -9.15
CA ASP A 149 7.02 -18.30 -9.75
C ASP A 149 8.24 -18.77 -8.93
N PRO A 150 9.19 -19.53 -9.53
CA PRO A 150 10.36 -20.05 -8.81
C PRO A 150 11.19 -18.97 -8.13
N ASP A 151 11.22 -17.74 -8.66
CA ASP A 151 11.95 -16.63 -8.06
C ASP A 151 11.23 -16.05 -6.84
N GLN A 152 9.90 -16.19 -6.78
CA GLN A 152 9.06 -15.54 -5.77
C GLN A 152 8.47 -16.48 -4.72
N ALA A 153 8.63 -17.80 -4.91
CA ALA A 153 8.05 -18.84 -4.06
C ALA A 153 8.51 -18.74 -2.59
N LYS A 154 9.77 -18.36 -2.37
CA LYS A 154 10.36 -18.25 -1.02
C LYS A 154 9.92 -16.96 -0.32
N PRO A 155 9.88 -16.93 1.03
CA PRO A 155 9.66 -15.69 1.78
C PRO A 155 10.70 -14.62 1.39
N ARG A 156 10.25 -13.39 1.17
CA ARG A 156 11.14 -12.29 0.77
C ARG A 156 11.84 -11.66 1.98
N LEU A 157 13.10 -11.27 1.81
CA LEU A 157 13.87 -10.59 2.87
C LEU A 157 13.61 -9.09 2.95
N THR A 158 13.14 -8.49 1.85
CA THR A 158 12.83 -7.07 1.70
C THR A 158 11.33 -6.83 1.77
N SER A 159 10.93 -5.77 2.47
CA SER A 159 9.54 -5.31 2.54
C SER A 159 9.29 -4.12 1.62
N THR A 160 8.03 -3.76 1.46
CA THR A 160 7.63 -2.49 0.84
C THR A 160 6.96 -1.62 1.89
N LEU A 161 7.38 -0.37 1.97
CA LEU A 161 6.77 0.66 2.81
C LEU A 161 5.79 1.49 1.99
N PHE A 162 4.71 1.92 2.62
CA PHE A 162 3.66 2.73 2.02
C PHE A 162 3.32 3.90 2.93
N MET A 163 3.13 5.07 2.32
CA MET A 163 2.66 6.28 2.99
C MET A 163 1.56 6.92 2.17
N SER A 164 0.55 7.46 2.85
CA SER A 164 -0.42 8.33 2.18
C SER A 164 0.28 9.61 1.71
N ARG A 165 -0.15 10.17 0.57
CA ARG A 165 0.37 11.43 0.02
C ARG A 165 0.50 12.51 1.09
N ARG A 166 -0.53 12.68 1.92
CA ARG A 166 -0.53 13.64 3.04
C ARG A 166 0.59 13.36 4.07
N ALA A 167 0.77 12.12 4.51
CA ALA A 167 1.85 11.76 5.43
C ALA A 167 3.23 11.99 4.78
N THR A 168 3.36 11.70 3.48
CA THR A 168 4.59 11.93 2.72
C THR A 168 4.93 13.43 2.63
N CYS A 169 3.94 14.30 2.36
CA CYS A 169 4.14 15.75 2.37
C CYS A 169 4.63 16.25 3.74
N TYR A 170 4.01 15.78 4.83
CA TYR A 170 4.42 16.18 6.17
C TYR A 170 5.85 15.73 6.49
N GLN A 171 6.20 14.49 6.14
CA GLN A 171 7.55 13.98 6.37
C GLN A 171 8.59 14.74 5.53
N ALA A 172 8.28 15.04 4.28
CA ALA A 172 9.15 15.82 3.41
C ALA A 172 9.43 17.20 4.01
N ALA A 173 8.38 17.88 4.48
CA ALA A 173 8.52 19.18 5.13
C ALA A 173 9.33 19.11 6.44
N LEU A 174 9.10 18.07 7.25
CA LEU A 174 9.84 17.83 8.49
C LEU A 174 11.35 17.63 8.22
N GLU A 175 11.69 17.03 7.08
CA GLU A 175 13.07 16.85 6.61
C GLU A 175 13.62 18.05 5.82
N GLY A 176 12.91 19.18 5.79
CA GLY A 176 13.34 20.41 5.13
C GLY A 176 13.30 20.36 3.60
N LYS A 177 12.51 19.46 3.01
CA LYS A 177 12.29 19.36 1.56
C LYS A 177 11.17 20.30 1.13
N ASP A 178 11.25 20.78 -0.11
CA ASP A 178 10.21 21.62 -0.70
C ASP A 178 8.95 20.77 -0.99
N VAL A 179 7.85 21.11 -0.32
CA VAL A 179 6.56 20.39 -0.43
C VAL A 179 5.88 20.69 -1.77
N GLU A 180 6.02 21.91 -2.30
CA GLU A 180 5.41 22.27 -3.59
C GLU A 180 6.10 21.54 -4.74
N ASP A 181 7.43 21.41 -4.65
CA ASP A 181 8.20 20.61 -5.60
C ASP A 181 7.84 19.12 -5.43
N PHE A 182 7.71 18.64 -4.19
CA PHE A 182 7.29 17.26 -3.90
C PHE A 182 5.92 16.90 -4.49
N GLN A 183 4.94 17.79 -4.44
CA GLN A 183 3.63 17.53 -5.05
C GLN A 183 3.72 17.25 -6.57
N ARG A 184 4.79 17.73 -7.22
CA ARG A 184 5.09 17.51 -8.63
C ARG A 184 6.09 16.38 -8.87
N CYS A 185 6.90 16.04 -7.87
CA CYS A 185 7.88 14.96 -7.96
C CYS A 185 7.22 13.58 -7.89
N SER A 186 7.67 12.66 -8.75
CA SER A 186 7.30 11.25 -8.66
C SER A 186 8.12 10.47 -7.65
N ASN A 187 9.22 11.03 -7.11
CA ASN A 187 10.18 10.35 -6.24
C ASN A 187 10.76 11.32 -5.20
N VAL A 188 10.89 10.85 -3.95
CA VAL A 188 11.56 11.53 -2.86
C VAL A 188 12.26 10.51 -1.95
N PHE A 189 13.48 10.80 -1.53
CA PHE A 189 14.10 10.06 -0.42
C PHE A 189 13.52 10.57 0.89
N LEU A 190 12.91 9.71 1.69
CA LEU A 190 12.42 10.07 3.02
C LEU A 190 12.91 9.04 4.01
N PHE A 191 13.17 9.50 5.23
CA PHE A 191 13.83 8.73 6.29
C PHE A 191 15.29 8.40 5.96
N ASP A 192 16.12 8.35 6.99
CA ASP A 192 17.34 7.54 6.97
C ASP A 192 17.04 6.10 7.42
N ASP A 193 17.97 5.17 7.18
CA ASP A 193 17.82 3.73 7.44
C ASP A 193 17.40 3.38 8.88
N ASN A 194 17.67 4.25 9.87
CA ASN A 194 17.34 4.01 11.28
C ASN A 194 16.08 4.77 11.75
N SER A 195 15.61 5.75 10.99
CA SER A 195 14.55 6.67 11.43
C SER A 195 13.13 6.15 11.16
N VAL A 196 12.95 5.06 10.41
CA VAL A 196 11.61 4.58 10.02
C VAL A 196 10.99 3.61 11.03
N GLU A 197 11.77 2.85 11.80
CA GLU A 197 11.27 1.78 12.68
C GLU A 197 10.21 2.27 13.68
N GLY A 198 10.39 3.44 14.28
CA GLY A 198 9.43 4.03 15.23
C GLY A 198 8.15 4.61 14.59
N LYS A 199 8.03 4.54 13.25
CA LYS A 199 6.91 5.09 12.48
C LYS A 199 6.07 4.01 11.79
N LEU A 200 6.58 2.78 11.76
CA LEU A 200 5.90 1.62 11.19
C LEU A 200 4.64 1.30 12.01
N GLY A 201 3.52 1.10 11.32
CA GLY A 201 2.20 0.87 11.93
C GLY A 201 1.53 2.12 12.52
N GLU A 202 2.23 3.25 12.54
CA GLU A 202 1.70 4.53 13.02
C GLU A 202 1.35 5.47 11.88
N VAL A 203 2.33 5.80 11.03
CA VAL A 203 2.16 6.68 9.87
C VAL A 203 2.76 6.10 8.58
N VAL A 204 3.54 5.02 8.71
CA VAL A 204 4.12 4.24 7.61
C VAL A 204 3.57 2.82 7.70
N LEU A 205 3.01 2.31 6.61
CA LEU A 205 2.53 0.95 6.50
C LEU A 205 3.59 0.04 5.87
N GLU A 206 3.81 -1.14 6.43
CA GLU A 206 4.75 -2.13 5.91
C GLU A 206 4.03 -3.38 5.38
N GLN A 207 4.37 -3.81 4.15
CA GLN A 207 4.07 -5.13 3.64
C GLN A 207 5.36 -5.94 3.55
N SER A 208 5.48 -6.96 4.41
CA SER A 208 6.74 -7.69 4.61
C SER A 208 7.09 -8.65 3.47
N TRP A 209 6.11 -9.15 2.73
CA TRP A 209 6.27 -10.20 1.71
C TRP A 209 6.91 -11.49 2.24
N ARG A 210 6.69 -11.78 3.53
CA ARG A 210 7.32 -12.88 4.29
C ARG A 210 6.38 -14.04 4.57
N ALA A 211 5.26 -14.15 3.86
CA ALA A 211 4.41 -15.32 4.04
C ALA A 211 5.19 -16.60 3.71
N ALA A 212 4.77 -17.72 4.30
CA ALA A 212 5.43 -19.00 4.11
C ALA A 212 5.45 -19.40 2.61
N GLU A 213 6.33 -20.34 2.27
CA GLU A 213 6.34 -20.95 0.95
C GLU A 213 4.96 -21.55 0.62
N GLY A 214 4.52 -21.39 -0.63
CA GLY A 214 3.17 -21.78 -1.06
C GLY A 214 2.06 -20.75 -0.83
N VAL A 215 2.30 -19.67 -0.06
CA VAL A 215 1.29 -18.64 0.22
C VAL A 215 1.44 -17.44 -0.74
N GLY A 216 0.45 -17.16 -1.57
CA GLY A 216 0.49 -15.97 -2.42
C GLY A 216 0.22 -14.67 -1.66
N GLU A 217 0.91 -13.61 -2.05
CA GLU A 217 0.69 -12.26 -1.53
C GLU A 217 0.49 -11.27 -2.68
N ILE A 218 -0.50 -10.39 -2.53
CA ILE A 218 -0.83 -9.35 -3.50
C ILE A 218 -0.88 -8.01 -2.76
N GLY A 219 -0.40 -6.94 -3.40
CA GLY A 219 -0.56 -5.57 -2.92
C GLY A 219 -1.09 -4.67 -4.04
N ILE A 220 -2.04 -3.80 -3.72
CA ILE A 220 -2.69 -2.92 -4.69
C ILE A 220 -2.66 -1.51 -4.12
N ILE A 221 -2.24 -0.54 -4.92
CA ILE A 221 -2.23 0.88 -4.54
C ILE A 221 -2.73 1.76 -5.67
N ASP A 222 -3.22 2.95 -5.33
CA ASP A 222 -3.44 4.05 -6.26
C ASP A 222 -2.27 5.03 -6.18
N ASN A 223 -1.56 5.22 -7.29
CA ASN A 223 -0.41 6.12 -7.43
C ASN A 223 -0.78 7.60 -7.26
N LYS A 224 -2.07 7.97 -7.35
CA LYS A 224 -2.51 9.32 -7.00
C LYS A 224 -2.41 9.56 -5.50
N ALA A 225 -2.61 8.53 -4.69
CA ALA A 225 -2.86 8.65 -3.26
C ALA A 225 -1.73 8.11 -2.38
N VAL A 226 -0.92 7.17 -2.89
CA VAL A 226 0.03 6.40 -2.09
C VAL A 226 1.42 6.46 -2.69
N PHE A 227 2.39 6.79 -1.84
CA PHE A 227 3.81 6.65 -2.14
C PHE A 227 4.32 5.35 -1.54
N HIS A 228 5.30 4.73 -2.19
CA HIS A 228 5.90 3.50 -1.71
C HIS A 228 7.41 3.44 -1.94
N ALA A 229 8.11 2.64 -1.13
CA ALA A 229 9.55 2.44 -1.21
C ALA A 229 9.90 0.99 -0.84
N SER A 230 11.01 0.45 -1.35
CA SER A 230 11.57 -0.78 -0.76
C SER A 230 12.23 -0.48 0.58
N TYR A 231 12.21 -1.46 1.49
CA TYR A 231 12.93 -1.37 2.75
C TYR A 231 13.72 -2.65 3.02
N HIS A 232 15.05 -2.47 3.13
CA HIS A 232 16.03 -3.55 3.23
C HIS A 232 16.65 -3.55 4.62
N ARG A 233 16.29 -4.52 5.48
CA ARG A 233 16.90 -4.72 6.81
C ARG A 233 18.12 -5.65 6.74
N GLY A 234 18.93 -5.54 5.69
CA GLY A 234 20.04 -6.46 5.40
C GLY A 234 20.15 -6.80 3.91
N GLU A 235 20.26 -8.09 3.59
CA GLU A 235 20.36 -8.56 2.21
C GLU A 235 19.14 -8.16 1.37
N ARG A 236 19.41 -7.79 0.11
CA ARG A 236 18.35 -7.51 -0.86
C ARG A 236 17.62 -8.81 -1.16
N GLY A 237 16.29 -8.78 -1.07
CA GLY A 237 15.43 -9.87 -1.53
C GLY A 237 15.39 -9.93 -3.07
N TYR A 238 14.57 -10.83 -3.59
CA TYR A 238 14.31 -10.91 -5.03
C TYR A 238 13.35 -9.81 -5.52
N ALA A 239 13.26 -9.67 -6.85
CA ALA A 239 12.36 -8.74 -7.52
C ALA A 239 10.90 -9.22 -7.46
N ILE A 240 9.98 -8.33 -7.08
CA ILE A 240 8.56 -8.63 -6.96
C ILE A 240 7.84 -8.42 -8.29
N GLY A 241 6.77 -9.17 -8.56
CA GLY A 241 5.93 -8.92 -9.73
C GLY A 241 5.28 -7.55 -9.63
N THR A 242 5.22 -6.80 -10.73
CA THR A 242 4.60 -5.48 -10.82
C THR A 242 3.78 -5.37 -12.10
N ARG A 243 2.58 -4.80 -11.98
CA ARG A 243 1.67 -4.47 -13.10
C ARG A 243 0.99 -3.13 -12.86
N TYR A 244 0.55 -2.51 -13.95
CA TYR A 244 -0.18 -1.25 -13.92
C TYR A 244 -1.56 -1.43 -14.53
N LEU A 245 -2.60 -1.06 -13.76
CA LEU A 245 -4.01 -1.23 -14.08
C LEU A 245 -4.72 0.12 -14.15
N PHE A 246 -5.91 0.15 -14.75
CA PHE A 246 -6.81 1.30 -14.81
C PHE A 246 -7.81 1.29 -13.64
#